data_AF-A0A2N0QKR8-F1
#
_entry.id   AF-A0A2N0QKR8-F1
#
_cell.length_a   1.000
_cell.length_b   1.000
_cell.length_c   1.000
_cell.angle_alpha   90.00
_cell.angle_beta   90.00
_cell.angle_gamma   90.00
#
_symmetry.space_group_name_H-M   'P 1'
#
loop_
_entity.id
_entity.type
_entity.pdbx_description
1 polymer ?
#
loop_
_entity_poly.entity_id
_entity_poly.type
_entity_poly.pdbx_seq_one_letter_code
_entity_poly.pdbx_strand_id
1 'polypeptide(L)'
;MRKVNAALNWDKKTLTIRYNGRSTTVPVIFTLPKPIKMKQSFEYDDEEKYESEELEEAQIYMSDFSDEELEESNPAIYLAQAEVYSGEKVNPDLHLGPLDYHQQSQFQQLLSDYADICAKSQTEIGKTNVIKHKIITKDATPISQPPYRCNPKYREFLQGEITRMKVKVLYENQPALGLHLW
;
A
#
# COMPACT_ATOMS: atom_id res chain seq x y z
N MET A 1 -27.00 10.02 0.22
CA MET A 1 -25.74 10.19 -0.57
C MET A 1 -25.72 11.59 -1.19
N ARG A 2 -24.61 12.34 -1.08
CA ARG A 2 -24.46 13.67 -1.69
C ARG A 2 -23.97 13.52 -3.14
N LYS A 3 -24.70 14.11 -4.10
CA LYS A 3 -24.32 14.10 -5.53
C LYS A 3 -23.28 15.19 -5.77
N VAL A 4 -22.16 14.83 -6.39
CA VAL A 4 -21.08 15.76 -6.75
C VAL A 4 -20.99 15.80 -8.28
N ASN A 5 -20.92 17.01 -8.84
CA ASN A 5 -20.78 17.18 -10.29
C ASN A 5 -19.30 17.11 -10.67
N ALA A 6 -18.92 16.09 -11.43
CA ALA A 6 -17.59 15.94 -12.00
C ALA A 6 -17.66 15.90 -13.53
N ALA A 7 -16.71 16.56 -14.18
CA ALA A 7 -16.57 16.59 -15.64
C ALA A 7 -15.14 16.24 -16.04
N LEU A 8 -14.99 15.27 -16.94
CA LEU A 8 -13.70 14.85 -17.49
C LEU A 8 -13.52 15.46 -18.90
N ASN A 9 -12.42 16.16 -19.12
CA ASN A 9 -12.03 16.70 -20.42
C ASN A 9 -10.90 15.85 -21.00
N TRP A 10 -11.20 15.15 -22.10
CA TRP A 10 -10.29 14.23 -22.77
C TRP A 10 -9.19 14.94 -23.54
N ASP A 11 -9.52 16.00 -24.28
CA ASP A 11 -8.57 16.77 -25.08
C ASP A 11 -7.51 17.45 -24.19
N LYS A 12 -7.96 17.99 -23.06
CA LYS A 12 -7.10 18.70 -22.10
C LYS A 12 -6.52 17.78 -21.03
N LYS A 13 -6.94 16.51 -20.98
CA LYS A 13 -6.58 15.54 -19.93
C LYS A 13 -6.79 16.12 -18.52
N THR A 14 -7.97 16.69 -18.26
CA THR A 14 -8.29 17.29 -16.95
C THR A 14 -9.60 16.79 -16.38
N LEU A 15 -9.63 16.51 -15.07
CA LEU A 15 -10.84 16.27 -14.29
C LEU A 15 -11.20 17.53 -13.51
N THR A 16 -12.43 18.01 -13.69
CA THR A 16 -12.98 19.14 -12.93
C THR A 16 -14.08 18.66 -12.00
N ILE A 17 -13.90 18.87 -10.70
CA ILE A 17 -14.88 18.54 -9.65
C ILE A 17 -15.50 19.84 -9.13
N ARG A 18 -16.83 19.93 -9.12
CA ARG A 18 -17.59 21.07 -8.59
C ARG A 18 -18.35 20.67 -7.34
N TYR A 19 -18.03 21.32 -6.23
CA TYR A 19 -18.65 21.07 -4.93
C TYR A 19 -18.76 22.36 -4.11
N ASN A 20 -19.94 22.63 -3.54
CA ASN A 20 -20.21 23.80 -2.68
C ASN A 20 -19.68 25.14 -3.25
N GLY A 21 -19.95 25.40 -4.53
CA GLY A 21 -19.51 26.63 -5.22
C GLY A 21 -18.01 26.72 -5.52
N ARG A 22 -17.21 25.72 -5.13
CA ARG A 22 -15.79 25.61 -5.45
C ARG A 22 -15.58 24.60 -6.59
N SER A 23 -14.70 24.95 -7.52
CA SER A 23 -14.27 24.06 -8.61
C SER A 23 -12.78 23.77 -8.48
N THR A 24 -12.43 22.48 -8.46
CA THR A 24 -11.03 22.02 -8.49
C THR A 24 -10.78 21.31 -9.82
N THR A 25 -9.70 21.68 -10.51
CA THR A 25 -9.29 21.05 -11.78
C THR A 25 -7.93 20.39 -11.58
N VAL A 26 -7.85 19.09 -11.84
CA VAL A 26 -6.62 18.29 -11.72
C VAL A 26 -6.29 17.64 -13.06
N PRO A 27 -4.99 17.57 -13.44
CA PRO A 27 -4.58 16.82 -14.61
C PRO A 27 -4.77 15.31 -14.35
N VAL A 28 -5.19 14.58 -15.39
CA VAL A 28 -5.35 13.12 -15.34
C VAL A 28 -4.39 12.45 -16.32
N ILE A 29 -3.90 11.26 -15.93
CA ILE A 29 -3.05 10.42 -16.76
C ILE A 29 -3.87 9.19 -17.14
N PHE A 30 -3.90 8.88 -18.44
CA PHE A 30 -4.58 7.69 -18.95
C PHE A 30 -3.55 6.59 -19.15
N THR A 31 -3.73 5.47 -18.46
CA THR A 31 -3.05 4.22 -18.78
C THR A 31 -4.00 3.44 -19.68
N LEU A 32 -3.65 3.27 -20.95
CA LEU A 32 -4.36 2.34 -21.81
C LEU A 32 -3.94 0.93 -21.38
N PRO A 33 -4.81 0.11 -20.76
CA PRO A 33 -4.51 -1.30 -20.62
C PRO A 33 -4.35 -1.87 -22.04
N LYS A 34 -3.27 -2.61 -22.28
CA LYS A 34 -3.07 -3.34 -23.55
C LYS A 34 -4.35 -4.15 -23.82
N PRO A 35 -4.91 -4.13 -25.03
CA PRO A 35 -6.16 -4.82 -25.31
C PRO A 35 -5.98 -6.31 -25.03
N ILE A 36 -6.69 -6.80 -24.02
CA ILE A 36 -6.84 -8.22 -23.75
C ILE A 36 -7.60 -8.78 -24.95
N LYS A 37 -6.96 -9.67 -25.72
CA LYS A 37 -7.64 -10.42 -26.78
C LYS A 37 -8.60 -11.40 -26.10
N MET A 38 -9.82 -10.96 -25.79
CA MET A 38 -10.89 -11.87 -25.38
C MET A 38 -11.18 -12.81 -26.55
N LYS A 39 -10.79 -14.07 -26.40
CA LYS A 39 -11.36 -15.14 -27.20
C LYS A 39 -12.31 -15.93 -26.31
N GLN A 40 -13.54 -15.98 -26.80
CA GLN A 40 -14.51 -17.06 -26.62
C GLN A 40 -15.49 -16.92 -25.44
N SER A 41 -16.74 -16.70 -25.83
CA SER A 41 -17.96 -16.89 -25.05
C SER A 41 -18.04 -18.33 -24.54
N PHE A 42 -18.26 -18.50 -23.23
CA PHE A 42 -18.69 -19.77 -22.65
C PHE A 42 -20.21 -19.73 -22.45
N GLU A 43 -20.90 -20.76 -22.96
CA GLU A 43 -22.27 -21.08 -22.55
C GLU A 43 -22.25 -21.61 -21.12
N TYR A 44 -23.17 -21.15 -20.28
CA TYR A 44 -23.39 -21.68 -18.95
C TYR A 44 -24.38 -22.84 -19.06
N ASP A 45 -23.95 -24.02 -18.63
CA ASP A 45 -24.83 -25.15 -18.34
C ASP A 45 -25.29 -24.99 -16.89
N ASP A 46 -26.57 -24.67 -16.72
CA ASP A 46 -27.18 -24.20 -15.48
C ASP A 46 -27.86 -25.39 -14.77
N GLU A 47 -27.08 -26.22 -14.08
CA GLU A 47 -27.65 -27.29 -13.26
C GLU A 47 -26.73 -27.73 -12.09
N GLU A 48 -26.48 -26.84 -11.13
CA GLU A 48 -26.05 -27.27 -9.78
C GLU A 48 -27.00 -26.76 -8.69
N LYS A 49 -27.73 -27.71 -8.10
CA LYS A 49 -28.69 -27.50 -7.01
C LYS A 49 -27.92 -27.44 -5.69
N TYR A 50 -27.79 -26.23 -5.12
CA TYR A 50 -27.22 -26.02 -3.79
C TYR A 50 -28.07 -26.70 -2.71
N GLU A 51 -27.48 -27.65 -1.97
CA GLU A 51 -27.99 -28.05 -0.66
C GLU A 51 -27.52 -27.04 0.39
N SER A 52 -28.45 -26.51 1.16
CA SER A 52 -28.18 -25.59 2.26
C SER A 52 -27.74 -26.37 3.51
N GLU A 53 -26.48 -26.27 3.91
CA GLU A 53 -26.05 -26.70 5.24
C GLU A 53 -26.24 -25.55 6.24
N GLU A 54 -27.01 -25.82 7.29
CA GLU A 54 -27.33 -24.91 8.39
C GLU A 54 -26.12 -24.81 9.34
N LEU A 55 -25.43 -23.67 9.34
CA LEU A 55 -24.28 -23.42 10.21
C LEU A 55 -24.75 -22.88 11.57
N GLU A 56 -24.47 -23.62 12.64
CA GLU A 56 -24.70 -23.14 14.02
C GLU A 56 -23.75 -21.99 14.36
N GLU A 57 -24.32 -20.84 14.75
CA GLU A 57 -23.58 -19.65 15.17
C GLU A 57 -22.88 -19.88 16.52
N ALA A 58 -21.57 -20.10 16.50
CA ALA A 58 -20.76 -20.04 17.71
C ALA A 58 -20.63 -18.58 18.18
N GLN A 59 -21.24 -18.28 19.34
CA GLN A 59 -21.11 -17.00 20.03
C GLN A 59 -19.70 -16.83 20.61
N ILE A 60 -18.78 -16.23 19.83
CA ILE A 60 -17.51 -15.71 20.35
C ILE A 60 -17.72 -14.24 20.73
N TYR A 61 -18.44 -14.02 21.83
CA TYR A 61 -18.68 -12.70 22.40
C TYR A 61 -17.57 -12.35 23.39
N MET A 62 -16.76 -11.35 23.00
CA MET A 62 -16.10 -10.36 23.86
C MET A 62 -15.85 -10.74 25.33
N SER A 63 -14.59 -11.06 25.65
CA SER A 63 -14.04 -10.76 26.98
C SER A 63 -12.51 -10.63 26.95
N ASP A 64 -12.08 -9.38 27.16
CA ASP A 64 -10.78 -8.92 27.68
C ASP A 64 -9.48 -9.29 26.94
N PHE A 65 -9.04 -8.40 26.05
CA PHE A 65 -7.70 -7.79 26.14
C PHE A 65 -7.77 -6.33 25.68
N SER A 66 -8.09 -5.46 26.65
CA SER A 66 -7.70 -4.05 26.83
C SER A 66 -7.48 -3.14 25.61
N ASP A 67 -8.31 -2.09 25.56
CA ASP A 67 -8.10 -0.77 24.95
C ASP A 67 -6.70 -0.48 24.39
N GLU A 68 -6.58 -0.58 23.08
CA GLU A 68 -5.86 0.40 22.29
C GLU A 68 -6.72 0.58 21.03
N GLU A 69 -7.39 1.72 20.89
CA GLU A 69 -8.10 2.11 19.67
C GLU A 69 -7.12 2.00 18.50
N LEU A 70 -7.10 0.82 17.87
CA LEU A 70 -6.37 0.61 16.64
C LEU A 70 -6.96 1.61 15.66
N GLU A 71 -6.13 2.53 15.18
CA GLU A 71 -6.47 3.42 14.07
C GLU A 71 -6.85 2.55 12.86
N GLU A 72 -8.13 2.22 12.80
CA GLU A 72 -8.77 1.24 11.93
C GLU A 72 -8.94 1.83 10.52
N SER A 73 -7.85 2.28 9.91
CA SER A 73 -7.82 2.61 8.48
C SER A 73 -6.43 2.91 7.92
N ASN A 74 -5.34 2.58 8.61
CA ASN A 74 -4.03 2.68 7.96
C ASN A 74 -3.72 1.35 7.25
N PRO A 75 -3.82 1.27 5.91
CA PRO A 75 -3.53 0.03 5.18
C PRO A 75 -2.09 -0.46 5.41
N ALA A 76 -1.17 0.41 5.85
CA ALA A 76 0.19 0.02 6.19
C ALA A 76 0.28 -0.89 7.43
N ILE A 77 -0.65 -0.79 8.39
CA ILE A 77 -0.63 -1.63 9.60
C ILE A 77 -0.92 -3.09 9.25
N TYR A 78 -1.93 -3.32 8.40
CA TYR A 78 -2.28 -4.65 7.91
C TYR A 78 -1.14 -5.31 7.13
N LEU A 79 -0.48 -4.54 6.24
CA LEU A 79 0.65 -5.02 5.46
C LEU A 79 1.86 -5.38 6.32
N ALA A 80 2.18 -4.55 7.32
CA ALA A 80 3.27 -4.82 8.25
C ALA A 80 3.00 -6.08 9.09
N GLN A 81 1.76 -6.29 9.54
CA GLN A 81 1.37 -7.51 10.24
C GLN A 81 1.55 -8.75 9.34
N ALA A 82 1.10 -8.69 8.07
CA ALA A 82 1.26 -9.78 7.12
C ALA A 82 2.74 -10.13 6.81
N GLU A 83 3.63 -9.13 6.77
CA GLU A 83 5.08 -9.36 6.62
C GLU A 83 5.70 -10.08 7.82
N VAL A 84 5.26 -9.78 9.05
CA VAL A 84 5.79 -10.43 10.27
C VAL A 84 5.47 -11.93 10.29
N TYR A 85 4.31 -12.33 9.75
CA TYR A 85 3.93 -13.75 9.65
C TYR A 85 4.68 -14.53 8.55
N SER A 86 5.28 -13.85 7.57
CA SER A 86 5.93 -14.47 6.40
C SER A 86 7.47 -14.42 6.49
N GLY A 87 8.04 -14.68 7.67
CA GLY A 87 9.49 -14.63 7.94
C GLY A 87 10.39 -15.59 7.13
N GLU A 88 9.85 -16.34 6.18
CA GLU A 88 10.61 -17.12 5.21
C GLU A 88 10.76 -16.33 3.91
N LYS A 89 11.93 -16.44 3.25
CA LYS A 89 12.08 -15.98 1.86
C LYS A 89 11.17 -16.83 0.97
N VAL A 90 9.92 -16.42 0.86
CA VAL A 90 8.92 -17.08 0.03
C VAL A 90 9.36 -16.88 -1.41
N ASN A 91 9.72 -17.96 -2.12
CA ASN A 91 9.23 -18.06 -3.49
C ASN A 91 7.73 -17.96 -3.32
N PRO A 92 7.09 -16.83 -3.69
CA PRO A 92 5.71 -16.64 -3.33
C PRO A 92 4.97 -17.73 -4.09
N ASP A 93 4.52 -18.75 -3.34
CA ASP A 93 3.55 -19.70 -3.83
C ASP A 93 2.26 -18.88 -3.92
N LEU A 94 2.21 -18.08 -4.98
CA LEU A 94 1.07 -17.26 -5.31
C LEU A 94 -0.02 -18.30 -5.49
N HIS A 95 -1.03 -18.26 -4.62
CA HIS A 95 -2.22 -19.09 -4.75
C HIS A 95 -2.99 -18.64 -6.01
N LEU A 96 -2.47 -19.00 -7.18
CA LEU A 96 -2.99 -18.59 -8.50
C LEU A 96 -4.15 -19.47 -8.96
N GLY A 97 -4.64 -20.35 -8.08
CA GLY A 97 -5.52 -21.44 -8.46
C GLY A 97 -4.81 -22.43 -9.39
N PRO A 98 -5.54 -23.43 -9.93
CA PRO A 98 -4.99 -24.36 -10.90
C PRO A 98 -4.65 -23.60 -12.20
N LEU A 99 -3.36 -23.57 -12.54
CA LEU A 99 -2.85 -23.05 -13.80
C LEU A 99 -2.39 -24.19 -14.70
N ASP A 100 -2.72 -24.10 -15.98
CA ASP A 100 -2.11 -24.97 -17.00
C ASP A 100 -0.62 -24.63 -17.18
N TYR A 101 0.18 -25.59 -17.66
CA TYR A 101 1.62 -25.44 -17.86
C TYR A 101 1.96 -24.20 -18.70
N HIS A 102 1.21 -23.98 -19.78
CA HIS A 102 1.42 -22.82 -20.64
C HIS A 102 1.11 -21.51 -19.91
N GLN A 103 0.06 -21.47 -19.08
CA GLN A 103 -0.29 -20.29 -18.30
C GLN A 103 0.77 -19.99 -17.23
N GLN A 104 1.27 -21.01 -16.55
CA GLN A 104 2.33 -20.86 -15.55
C GLN A 104 3.61 -20.31 -16.19
N SER A 105 3.99 -20.81 -17.37
CA SER A 105 5.15 -20.30 -18.11
C SER A 105 4.97 -18.82 -18.50
N GLN A 106 3.79 -18.43 -18.98
CA GLN A 106 3.50 -17.04 -19.34
C GLN A 106 3.52 -16.12 -18.12
N PHE A 107 2.98 -16.59 -16.99
CA PHE A 107 2.97 -15.85 -15.75
C PHE A 107 4.37 -15.64 -15.18
N GLN A 108 5.21 -16.68 -15.17
CA GLN A 108 6.61 -16.57 -14.73
C GLN A 108 7.39 -15.61 -15.63
N GLN A 109 7.16 -15.65 -16.95
CA GLN A 109 7.76 -14.71 -17.88
C GLN A 109 7.33 -13.27 -17.58
N LEU A 110 6.04 -13.03 -17.30
CA LEU A 110 5.53 -11.71 -16.93
C LEU A 110 6.19 -11.17 -15.65
N LEU A 111 6.30 -12.00 -14.61
CA LEU A 111 6.96 -11.60 -13.36
C LEU A 111 8.44 -11.30 -13.56
N SER A 112 9.12 -12.03 -14.45
CA SER A 112 10.50 -11.76 -14.82
C SER A 112 10.65 -10.45 -15.60
N ASP A 113 9.80 -10.23 -16.60
CA ASP A 113 9.85 -9.06 -17.49
C ASP A 113 9.56 -7.75 -16.75
N TYR A 114 8.77 -7.80 -15.67
CA TYR A 114 8.36 -6.64 -14.87
C TYR A 114 8.85 -6.72 -13.41
N ALA A 115 9.95 -7.43 -13.18
CA ALA A 115 10.53 -7.60 -11.84
C ALA A 115 10.96 -6.27 -11.18
N ASP A 116 11.13 -5.21 -11.97
CA ASP A 116 11.48 -3.86 -11.54
C ASP A 116 10.27 -3.00 -11.13
N ILE A 117 9.06 -3.36 -11.58
CA ILE A 117 7.81 -2.63 -11.26
C ILE A 117 7.22 -3.09 -9.93
N CYS A 118 7.27 -4.39 -9.66
CA CYS A 118 6.64 -4.99 -8.49
C CYS A 118 7.61 -5.02 -7.30
N ALA A 119 7.23 -4.41 -6.18
CA ALA A 119 7.96 -4.55 -4.92
C ALA A 119 7.66 -5.94 -4.31
N LYS A 120 8.69 -6.67 -3.85
CA LYS A 120 8.51 -7.98 -3.19
C LYS A 120 8.14 -7.85 -1.72
N SER A 121 8.33 -6.66 -1.15
CA SER A 121 7.97 -6.32 0.21
C SER A 121 7.59 -4.83 0.28
N GLN A 122 6.80 -4.47 1.29
CA GLN A 122 6.49 -3.07 1.63
C GLN A 122 7.77 -2.26 1.82
N THR A 123 8.82 -2.91 2.33
CA THR A 123 10.10 -2.25 2.50
C THR A 123 10.82 -2.03 1.16
N GLU A 124 10.60 -2.81 0.09
CA GLU A 124 11.28 -2.73 -1.23
C GLU A 124 10.74 -1.65 -2.18
N ILE A 125 9.97 -0.71 -1.66
CA ILE A 125 9.53 0.46 -2.43
C ILE A 125 10.75 1.23 -2.97
N GLY A 126 10.77 1.43 -4.30
CA GLY A 126 11.82 2.19 -5.00
C GLY A 126 11.76 3.70 -4.73
N LYS A 127 12.78 4.42 -5.21
CA LYS A 127 12.88 5.89 -5.11
C LYS A 127 12.78 6.56 -6.48
N THR A 128 12.16 7.74 -6.54
CA THR A 128 12.10 8.57 -7.74
C THR A 128 12.71 9.94 -7.52
N ASN A 129 13.41 10.44 -8.53
CA ASN A 129 13.98 11.80 -8.52
C ASN A 129 13.07 12.82 -9.23
N VAL A 130 11.96 12.38 -9.82
CA VAL A 130 11.09 13.21 -10.68
C VAL A 130 10.27 14.20 -9.86
N ILE A 131 9.82 13.80 -8.68
CA ILE A 131 8.95 14.61 -7.83
C ILE A 131 9.56 14.70 -6.43
N LYS A 132 9.71 15.91 -5.92
CA LYS A 132 10.08 16.20 -4.53
C LYS A 132 8.96 17.01 -3.89
N HIS A 133 8.47 16.56 -2.74
CA HIS A 133 7.46 17.31 -1.99
C HIS A 133 8.13 18.40 -1.15
N LYS A 134 7.72 19.66 -1.32
CA LYS A 134 8.16 20.77 -0.48
C LYS A 134 7.16 20.98 0.66
N ILE A 135 7.61 20.74 1.89
CA ILE A 135 6.84 21.07 3.09
C ILE A 135 6.94 22.59 3.31
N ILE A 136 5.79 23.27 3.36
CA ILE A 136 5.73 24.74 3.51
C ILE A 136 5.51 25.07 4.99
N THR A 137 6.56 25.47 5.69
CA THR A 137 6.54 25.80 7.14
C THR A 137 6.23 27.26 7.45
N LYS A 138 6.10 28.12 6.42
CA LYS A 138 5.94 29.59 6.57
C LYS A 138 7.02 30.17 7.51
N ASP A 139 6.60 30.81 8.60
CA ASP A 139 7.47 31.47 9.59
C ASP A 139 7.72 30.59 10.83
N ALA A 140 7.34 29.31 10.81
CA ALA A 140 7.54 28.41 11.94
C ALA A 140 9.02 28.09 12.13
N THR A 141 9.53 28.35 13.33
CA THR A 141 10.89 28.00 13.75
C THR A 141 10.98 26.50 14.07
N PRO A 142 12.15 25.85 13.88
CA PRO A 142 12.35 24.46 14.28
C PRO A 142 12.05 24.22 15.75
N ILE A 143 11.41 23.09 16.06
CA ILE A 143 11.07 22.69 17.42
C ILE A 143 11.90 21.44 17.77
N SER A 144 12.71 21.54 18.82
CA SER A 144 13.47 20.40 19.35
C SER A 144 12.77 19.87 20.60
N GLN A 145 12.32 18.61 20.54
CA GLN A 145 11.71 17.91 21.67
C GLN A 145 12.54 16.68 22.04
N PRO A 146 12.75 16.41 23.34
CA PRO A 146 13.41 15.19 23.77
C PRO A 146 12.53 13.97 23.42
N PRO A 147 13.12 12.86 22.92
CA PRO A 147 12.38 11.63 22.73
C PRO A 147 11.78 11.12 24.05
N TYR A 148 10.57 10.59 24.00
CA TYR A 148 9.97 9.92 25.15
C TYR A 148 10.78 8.69 25.57
N ARG A 149 10.68 8.32 26.85
CA ARG A 149 11.33 7.13 27.39
C ARG A 149 10.69 5.88 26.77
N CYS A 150 11.51 5.03 26.16
CA CYS A 150 11.07 3.76 25.59
C CYS A 150 11.38 2.60 26.56
N ASN A 151 10.47 1.61 26.63
CA ASN A 151 10.69 0.36 27.35
C ASN A 151 11.81 -0.46 26.64
N PRO A 152 12.77 -1.05 27.37
CA PRO A 152 13.88 -1.81 26.81
C PRO A 152 13.49 -2.83 25.72
N LYS A 153 12.40 -3.58 25.91
CA LYS A 153 11.96 -4.60 24.92
C LYS A 153 11.58 -3.97 23.58
N TYR A 154 10.86 -2.85 23.60
CA TYR A 154 10.48 -2.13 22.38
C TYR A 154 11.67 -1.39 21.76
N ARG A 155 12.64 -0.98 22.58
CA ARG A 155 13.87 -0.31 22.10
C ARG A 155 14.70 -1.24 21.20
N GLU A 156 14.81 -2.51 21.55
CA GLU A 156 15.53 -3.51 20.72
C GLU A 156 14.86 -3.68 19.36
N PHE A 157 13.53 -3.81 19.33
CA PHE A 157 12.75 -3.86 18.09
C PHE A 157 12.95 -2.61 17.23
N LEU A 158 12.81 -1.41 17.82
CA LEU A 158 13.01 -0.14 17.14
C LEU A 158 14.42 0.01 16.57
N GLN A 159 15.44 -0.42 17.32
CA GLN A 159 16.83 -0.42 16.84
C GLN A 159 17.03 -1.36 15.65
N GLY A 160 16.39 -2.53 15.67
CA GLY A 160 16.36 -3.45 14.54
C GLY A 160 15.76 -2.79 13.28
N GLU A 161 14.59 -2.17 13.42
CA GLU A 161 13.93 -1.47 12.30
C GLU A 161 14.74 -0.28 11.78
N ILE A 162 15.26 0.57 12.66
CA ILE A 162 16.11 1.71 12.26
C ILE A 162 17.34 1.22 11.49
N THR A 163 17.93 0.11 11.91
CA THR A 163 19.09 -0.48 11.22
C THR A 163 18.70 -1.00 9.83
N ARG A 164 17.55 -1.68 9.71
CA ARG A 164 16.98 -2.10 8.41
C ARG A 164 16.75 -0.92 7.47
N MET A 165 16.14 0.16 7.98
CA MET A 165 15.84 1.36 7.20
C MET A 165 17.09 2.13 6.78
N LYS A 166 18.12 2.20 7.64
CA LYS A 166 19.40 2.86 7.33
C LYS A 166 20.14 2.19 6.17
N VAL A 167 20.21 0.86 6.17
CA VAL A 167 20.82 0.09 5.07
C VAL A 167 20.12 0.41 3.73
N LYS A 168 18.81 0.66 3.77
CA LYS A 168 18.01 0.97 2.59
C LYS A 168 18.06 2.42 2.11
N VAL A 169 18.88 3.27 2.74
CA VAL A 169 19.06 4.70 2.38
C VAL A 169 17.73 5.49 2.44
N LEU A 170 16.84 5.14 3.37
CA LEU A 170 15.68 5.99 3.72
C LEU A 170 16.03 7.01 4.81
N TYR A 171 17.18 6.86 5.46
CA TYR A 171 17.68 7.74 6.51
C TYR A 171 19.14 8.09 6.25
N GLU A 172 19.42 9.33 5.88
CA GLU A 172 20.76 9.90 5.99
C GLU A 172 20.91 10.51 7.39
N ASN A 173 21.99 10.14 8.11
CA ASN A 173 22.36 10.92 9.29
C ASN A 173 22.78 12.30 8.79
N GLN A 174 21.93 13.32 8.98
CA GLN A 174 22.41 14.68 8.84
C GLN A 174 23.48 14.90 9.91
N PRO A 175 24.72 15.27 9.55
CA PRO A 175 25.68 15.70 10.55
C PRO A 175 25.02 16.85 11.32
N ALA A 176 25.06 16.78 12.65
CA ALA A 176 24.61 17.86 13.50
C ALA A 176 25.23 19.15 12.95
N LEU A 177 24.40 20.03 12.40
CA LEU A 177 24.85 21.34 11.97
C LEU A 177 25.49 21.96 13.19
N GLY A 178 26.82 22.03 13.13
CA GLY A 178 27.64 22.54 14.20
C GLY A 178 27.10 23.89 14.61
N LEU A 179 27.05 24.09 15.92
CA LEU A 179 26.95 25.38 16.56
C LEU A 179 28.11 26.26 16.02
N HIS A 180 27.88 26.92 14.89
CA HIS A 180 28.66 28.06 14.42
C HIS A 180 27.74 29.27 14.43
N LEU A 181 27.55 29.78 15.64
CA LEU A 181 27.20 31.16 15.91
C LEU A 181 28.31 31.70 16.85
N TRP A 182 29.27 32.39 16.24
CA TRP A 182 29.80 33.65 16.78
C TRP A 182 29.40 34.72 15.77
#